data_AF-A0A1Q8YJW7-F1
#
_entry.id   AF-A0A1Q8YJW7-F1
#
_cell.length_a   1.000
_cell.length_b   1.000
_cell.length_c   1.000
_cell.angle_alpha   90.00
_cell.angle_beta   90.00
_cell.angle_gamma   90.00
#
_symmetry.space_group_name_H-M   'P 1'
#
loop_
_entity.id
_entity.type
_entity.pdbx_description
1 polymer ?
#
loop_
_entity_poly.entity_id
_entity_poly.type
_entity_poly.pdbx_seq_one_letter_code
_entity_poly.pdbx_strand_id
1 'polypeptide(L)'
;MYSAKVDKATGVVCDQSVALNGFKAAKDDPEHLRRVRFKDPMGKTLIFLTNNTALSAPVIAQLYKNRWQVELFFKWIKQHLRIKKFWAPARTQ
;
A
#
# COMPACT_ATOMS: atom_id res chain seq x y z
N MET A 1 3.52 5.91 -22.85
CA MET A 1 3.88 5.84 -21.41
C MET A 1 4.25 7.25 -20.97
N TYR A 2 3.53 7.81 -19.98
CA TYR A 2 3.82 9.15 -19.46
C TYR A 2 4.52 9.00 -18.11
N SER A 3 5.67 9.65 -17.95
CA SER A 3 6.43 9.71 -16.69
C SER A 3 6.32 11.12 -16.15
N ALA A 4 5.79 11.27 -14.94
CA ALA A 4 5.80 12.56 -14.27
C ALA A 4 7.23 12.94 -13.88
N LYS A 5 7.52 14.25 -13.82
CA LYS A 5 8.80 14.75 -13.29
C LYS A 5 8.77 14.56 -11.77
N VAL A 6 9.73 13.83 -11.24
CA VAL A 6 9.78 13.48 -9.83
C VAL A 6 11.00 14.14 -9.18
N ASP A 7 10.79 14.74 -8.01
CA ASP A 7 11.88 15.23 -7.18
C ASP A 7 12.55 14.05 -6.44
N LYS A 8 13.80 13.76 -6.80
CA LYS A 8 14.59 12.68 -6.23
C LYS A 8 14.93 12.90 -4.74
N ALA A 9 14.87 14.14 -4.25
CA ALA A 9 15.07 14.44 -2.83
C ALA A 9 13.99 13.81 -1.94
N THR A 10 12.79 13.57 -2.50
CA THR A 10 11.67 12.93 -1.78
C THR A 10 11.79 11.41 -1.67
N GLY A 11 12.84 10.79 -2.24
CA GLY A 11 13.00 9.33 -2.28
C GLY A 11 12.16 8.63 -3.35
N VAL A 12 11.33 9.38 -4.09
CA VAL A 12 10.57 8.82 -5.21
C VAL A 12 11.49 8.68 -6.44
N VAL A 13 11.58 7.46 -6.96
CA VAL A 13 12.46 7.10 -8.09
C VAL A 13 11.73 7.25 -9.42
N CYS A 14 10.47 6.82 -9.48
CA CYS A 14 9.65 7.03 -10.68
C CYS A 14 8.16 7.06 -10.36
N ASP A 15 7.43 7.77 -11.20
CA ASP A 15 5.97 7.86 -11.16
C ASP A 15 5.45 7.78 -12.60
N GLN A 16 4.79 6.67 -12.92
CA GLN A 16 4.43 6.33 -14.30
C GLN A 16 3.01 5.79 -14.37
N SER A 17 2.24 6.25 -15.37
CA SER A 17 0.96 5.63 -15.70
C SER A 17 1.18 4.42 -16.61
N VAL A 18 0.67 3.26 -16.20
CA VAL A 18 0.78 1.95 -16.85
C VAL A 18 -0.62 1.38 -17.06
N ALA A 19 -0.91 0.92 -18.27
CA ALA A 19 -2.11 0.16 -18.57
C ALA A 19 -1.83 -1.35 -18.48
N LEU A 20 -2.79 -2.13 -17.99
CA LEU A 20 -2.70 -3.59 -17.99
C LEU A 20 -3.03 -4.14 -19.38
N ASN A 21 -2.02 -4.57 -20.14
CA ASN A 21 -2.18 -5.12 -21.50
C ASN A 21 -2.76 -6.56 -21.54
N GLY A 22 -3.42 -7.03 -20.48
CA GLY A 22 -4.02 -8.37 -20.46
C GLY A 22 -5.34 -8.39 -21.22
N PHE A 23 -5.58 -9.37 -22.10
CA PHE A 23 -6.79 -9.48 -22.93
C PHE A 23 -8.11 -9.44 -22.12
N LYS A 24 -8.07 -9.89 -20.86
CA LYS A 24 -9.18 -9.85 -19.90
C LYS A 24 -9.22 -8.54 -19.10
N ALA A 25 -8.06 -8.03 -18.70
CA ALA A 25 -7.93 -6.76 -17.98
C ALA A 25 -8.36 -5.56 -18.83
N ALA A 26 -8.01 -5.53 -20.12
CA ALA A 26 -8.43 -4.48 -21.05
C ALA A 26 -9.94 -4.46 -21.33
N LYS A 27 -10.65 -5.56 -21.03
CA LYS A 27 -12.10 -5.69 -21.27
C LYS A 27 -12.93 -5.32 -20.04
N ASP A 28 -12.46 -5.65 -18.84
CA ASP A 28 -13.20 -5.45 -17.59
C ASP A 28 -12.77 -4.17 -16.84
N ASP A 29 -11.53 -3.68 -17.02
CA ASP A 29 -11.02 -2.50 -16.33
C ASP A 29 -9.97 -1.76 -17.19
N PRO A 30 -10.39 -0.86 -18.10
CA PRO A 30 -9.50 -0.12 -18.98
C PRO A 30 -8.75 1.02 -18.26
N GLU A 31 -8.84 1.15 -16.94
CA GLU A 31 -8.26 2.28 -16.22
C GLU A 31 -6.73 2.25 -16.20
N HIS A 32 -6.15 3.43 -16.38
CA HIS A 32 -4.70 3.62 -16.29
C HIS A 32 -4.28 3.51 -14.82
N LEU A 33 -3.55 2.46 -14.48
CA LEU A 33 -2.94 2.33 -13.17
C LEU A 33 -1.70 3.21 -13.07
N ARG A 34 -1.40 3.70 -11.89
CA ARG A 34 -0.21 4.46 -11.59
C ARG A 34 0.78 3.60 -10.83
N ARG A 35 1.98 3.47 -11.37
CA ARG A 35 3.11 2.77 -10.77
C ARG A 35 4.07 3.77 -10.16
N VAL A 36 4.21 3.70 -8.84
CA VAL A 36 5.15 4.53 -8.07
C VAL A 36 6.29 3.66 -7.57
N ARG A 37 7.53 4.01 -7.90
CA ARG A 37 8.73 3.39 -7.32
C ARG A 37 9.32 4.33 -6.28
N PHE A 38 9.43 3.86 -5.06
CA PHE A 38 9.99 4.59 -3.93
C PHE A 38 11.25 3.88 -3.45
N LYS A 39 12.31 4.63 -3.14
CA LYS A 39 13.51 4.10 -2.53
C LYS A 39 13.58 4.61 -1.10
N ASP A 40 13.52 3.68 -0.16
CA ASP A 40 13.67 3.98 1.25
C ASP A 40 15.11 4.41 1.56
N PRO A 41 15.36 5.24 2.59
CA PRO A 41 16.71 5.63 3.00
C PRO A 41 17.62 4.43 3.32
N MET A 42 17.05 3.29 3.73
CA MET A 42 17.79 2.04 3.94
C MET A 42 18.19 1.33 2.64
N GLY A 43 17.91 1.92 1.47
CA GLY A 43 18.27 1.40 0.15
C GLY A 43 17.25 0.42 -0.45
N LYS A 44 16.21 0.05 0.28
CA LYS A 44 15.15 -0.85 -0.21
C LYS A 44 14.27 -0.14 -1.23
N THR A 45 14.05 -0.78 -2.37
CA THR A 45 13.15 -0.25 -3.41
C THR A 45 11.78 -0.88 -3.27
N LEU A 46 10.77 -0.05 -3.09
CA LEU A 46 9.36 -0.43 -3.00
C LEU A 46 8.65 -0.01 -4.29
N ILE A 47 7.78 -0.88 -4.80
CA ILE A 47 6.98 -0.61 -6.00
C ILE A 47 5.52 -0.69 -5.60
N PHE A 48 4.79 0.39 -5.82
CA PHE A 48 3.37 0.52 -5.53
C PHE A 48 2.60 0.65 -6.84
N LEU A 49 1.44 0.01 -6.91
CA LEU A 49 0.49 0.15 -8.00
C LEU A 49 -0.81 0.68 -7.41
N THR A 50 -1.30 1.81 -7.90
CA THR A 50 -2.50 2.47 -7.39
C THR A 50 -3.35 2.99 -8.54
N ASN A 51 -4.67 2.97 -8.38
CA ASN A 51 -5.60 3.69 -9.25
C ASN A 51 -5.73 5.18 -8.86
N ASN A 52 -5.14 5.60 -7.74
CA ASN A 52 -5.24 6.97 -7.27
C ASN A 52 -4.19 7.87 -7.94
N THR A 53 -4.67 8.74 -8.82
CA THR A 53 -3.87 9.75 -9.53
C THR A 53 -3.85 11.12 -8.85
N ALA A 54 -4.74 11.36 -7.88
CA ALA A 54 -4.88 12.65 -7.21
C ALA A 54 -3.81 12.90 -6.13
N LEU A 55 -3.39 11.85 -5.42
CA LEU A 55 -2.40 11.98 -4.35
C LEU A 55 -0.97 12.03 -4.91
N SER A 56 -0.03 12.65 -4.18
CA SER A 56 1.38 12.63 -4.60
C SER A 56 2.03 11.27 -4.34
N ALA A 57 3.02 10.91 -5.15
CA ALA A 57 3.81 9.68 -5.01
C ALA A 57 4.38 9.43 -3.59
N PRO A 58 4.94 10.43 -2.87
CA PRO A 58 5.42 10.19 -1.51
C PRO A 58 4.30 9.93 -0.50
N VAL A 59 3.14 10.57 -0.67
CA VAL A 59 1.95 10.34 0.19
C VAL A 59 1.43 8.92 -0.02
N ILE A 60 1.39 8.44 -1.26
CA ILE A 60 1.04 7.04 -1.57
C ILE A 60 1.99 6.09 -0.84
N ALA A 61 3.31 6.32 -0.92
CA ALA A 61 4.29 5.49 -0.21
C ALA A 61 4.07 5.47 1.32
N GLN A 62 3.74 6.63 1.92
CA GLN A 62 3.41 6.72 3.34
C GLN A 62 2.11 5.98 3.70
N LEU A 63 1.07 6.06 2.87
CA LEU A 63 -0.18 5.30 3.09
C LEU A 63 0.06 3.80 3.10
N TYR A 64 0.86 3.29 2.16
CA TYR A 64 1.22 1.87 2.13
C TYR A 64 2.08 1.46 3.34
N LYS A 65 2.96 2.35 3.83
CA LYS A 65 3.71 2.13 5.08
C LYS A 65 2.76 2.02 6.29
N ASN A 66 1.78 2.91 6.38
CA ASN A 66 0.79 2.89 7.46
C ASN A 66 -0.06 1.61 7.44
N ARG A 67 -0.39 1.09 6.24
CA ARG A 67 -1.09 -0.20 6.11
C ARG A 67 -0.32 -1.35 6.76
N TRP A 68 0.99 -1.44 6.51
CA TRP A 68 1.83 -2.46 7.15
C TRP A 68 1.94 -2.26 8.67
N GLN A 69 1.98 -1.02 9.13
CA GLN A 69 2.02 -0.72 10.57
C GLN A 69 0.76 -1.23 11.28
N VAL A 70 -0.41 -1.15 10.65
CA VAL A 70 -1.65 -1.72 11.19
C VAL A 70 -1.56 -3.24 11.29
N GLU A 71 -1.03 -3.92 10.27
CA GLU A 71 -0.83 -5.38 10.31
C GLU A 71 0.16 -5.80 11.41
N LEU A 72 1.28 -5.07 11.54
CA LEU A 72 2.26 -5.28 12.60
C LEU A 72 1.66 -5.03 13.99
N PHE A 73 0.81 -4.01 14.12
CA PHE A 73 0.10 -3.72 15.36
C PHE A 73 -0.82 -4.88 15.77
N PHE A 74 -1.64 -5.40 14.84
CA PHE A 74 -2.49 -6.56 15.14
C PHE A 74 -1.70 -7.83 15.38
N LYS A 75 -0.59 -8.05 14.65
CA LYS A 75 0.34 -9.15 14.91
C LYS A 75 0.92 -9.04 16.32
N TRP A 76 1.33 -7.84 16.71
CA TRP A 76 1.85 -7.54 18.04
C TRP A 76 0.80 -7.79 19.13
N ILE A 77 -0.44 -7.31 18.96
CA ILE A 77 -1.55 -7.58 19.89
C ILE A 77 -1.72 -9.09 20.06
N LYS A 78 -1.88 -9.83 18.96
CA LYS A 78 -2.11 -11.28 19.04
C LYS A 78 -0.95 -12.03 19.70
N GLN A 79 0.29 -11.58 19.53
CA GLN A 79 1.47 -12.20 20.13
C GLN A 79 1.63 -11.89 21.62
N HIS A 80 1.35 -10.66 22.04
CA HIS A 80 1.62 -10.20 23.41
C HIS A 80 0.40 -10.29 24.33
N LEU A 81 -0.81 -10.31 23.75
CA LEU A 81 -2.05 -10.47 24.49
C LEU A 81 -2.33 -11.97 24.72
N ARG A 82 -1.71 -12.56 25.75
CA ARG A 82 -2.08 -13.92 26.21
C ARG A 82 -3.40 -13.83 26.99
N ILE A 83 -4.53 -13.87 26.29
CA ILE A 83 -5.86 -13.95 26.92
C ILE A 83 -5.94 -15.29 27.66
N LYS A 84 -5.77 -15.29 28.99
CA LYS A 84 -5.85 -16.51 29.82
C LYS A 84 -7.29 -16.89 30.19
N LYS A 85 -8.21 -15.93 30.26
CA LYS A 85 -9.65 -16.17 30.46
C LYS A 85 -10.43 -15.09 29.74
N PHE A 86 -11.34 -15.51 28.87
CA PHE A 86 -12.38 -14.64 28.31
C PHE A 86 -13.59 -14.76 29.23
N TRP A 87 -13.89 -13.74 30.04
CA TRP A 87 -15.10 -13.72 30.85
C TRP A 87 -16.26 -13.21 30.00
N ALA A 88 -16.89 -14.12 29.25
CA ALA A 88 -18.20 -13.88 28.68
C ALA A 88 -19.24 -14.55 29.60
N PRO A 89 -20.05 -13.80 30.35
CA PRO A 89 -21.23 -14.38 30.97
C PRO A 89 -22.19 -14.76 29.85
N ALA A 90 -22.31 -16.07 29.58
CA ALA A 90 -23.39 -16.58 28.76
C ALA A 90 -24.70 -16.27 29.49
N ARG A 91 -25.44 -15.27 29.01
CA ARG A 91 -26.80 -15.05 29.46
C ARG A 91 -27.65 -16.12 28.79
N THR A 92 -27.83 -17.23 29.48
CA THR A 92 -28.83 -18.24 29.14
C THR A 92 -30.21 -17.60 29.28
N GLN A 93 -30.96 -17.55 28.17
CA GLN A 93 -32.42 -17.46 28.19
C GLN A 93 -32.97 -18.82 27.76
#